data_AF-X1PZV5-F1
#
_entry.id   AF-X1PZV5-F1
#
_cell.length_a   1.000
_cell.length_b   1.000
_cell.length_c   1.000
_cell.angle_alpha   90.00
_cell.angle_beta   90.00
_cell.angle_gamma   90.00
#
_symmetry.space_group_name_H-M   'P 1'
#
loop_
_entity.id
_entity.type
_entity.pdbx_description
1 polymer ?
#
loop_
_entity_poly.entity_id
_entity_poly.type
_entity_poly.pdbx_seq_one_letter_code
_entity_poly.pdbx_strand_id
1 'polypeptide(L)'
;DISSRRRESTTALDFLSRETKKMAENLRQAEENLKRYKEKEGFAELSEKTRLMVERFSELETLHQSTRISRQELNNRLIEVRSQLQKVSKVWVSSTYIADNPVVQMLRSRLTDLEIKHAQLSREFSSDDPQVTYIKPQIEETKKELNRTVKTVAAGKTETISPIYTELYTKLVTYETEVNALKAKEDALGNLVAEYERKVNILPQQELTLARLERDRQVNAELYAILVKAKNKAEIESASEIGTIEVVDPALKPTSPVKPKKKLN
;
A
#
# COMPACT_ATOMS: atom_id res chain seq x y z
N ASP A 1 -72.97 31.47 -7.32
CA ASP A 1 -72.71 32.15 -6.03
C ASP A 1 -71.21 32.47 -5.96
N ILE A 2 -70.85 33.76 -5.92
CA ILE A 2 -69.47 34.26 -6.03
C ILE A 2 -68.79 34.26 -4.64
N SER A 3 -69.60 34.38 -3.59
CA SER A 3 -69.12 34.41 -2.20
C SER A 3 -68.58 33.06 -1.73
N SER A 4 -69.19 31.95 -2.19
CA SER A 4 -68.73 30.59 -1.90
C SER A 4 -67.40 30.28 -2.60
N ARG A 5 -67.29 30.60 -3.90
CA ARG A 5 -66.06 30.42 -4.68
C ARG A 5 -64.89 31.20 -4.10
N ARG A 6 -65.12 32.44 -3.66
CA ARG A 6 -64.08 33.25 -3.00
C ARG A 6 -63.58 32.63 -1.68
N ARG A 7 -64.47 32.04 -0.88
CA ARG A 7 -64.09 31.31 0.36
C ARG A 7 -63.31 30.04 0.05
N GLU A 8 -63.71 29.30 -0.99
CA GLU A 8 -63.00 28.09 -1.45
C GLU A 8 -61.58 28.41 -1.92
N SER A 9 -61.40 29.43 -2.77
CA SER A 9 -60.08 29.88 -3.24
C SER A 9 -59.15 30.35 -2.10
N THR A 10 -59.69 31.08 -1.12
CA THR A 10 -58.93 31.52 0.06
C THR A 10 -58.48 30.33 0.92
N THR A 11 -59.36 29.35 1.12
CA THR A 11 -59.07 28.15 1.92
C THR A 11 -58.01 27.27 1.24
N ALA A 12 -58.08 27.13 -0.09
CA ALA A 12 -57.08 26.41 -0.87
C ALA A 12 -55.70 27.09 -0.84
N LEU A 13 -55.65 28.42 -0.92
CA LEU A 13 -54.41 29.19 -0.77
C LEU A 13 -53.78 29.04 0.62
N ASP A 14 -54.59 29.11 1.67
CA ASP A 14 -54.12 28.89 3.04
C ASP A 14 -53.59 27.47 3.25
N PHE A 15 -54.26 26.46 2.67
CA PHE A 15 -53.78 25.09 2.68
C PHE A 15 -52.42 24.95 1.97
N LEU A 16 -52.30 25.43 0.73
CA LEU A 16 -51.06 25.38 -0.04
C LEU A 16 -49.95 26.16 0.66
N SER A 17 -50.24 27.32 1.26
CA SER A 17 -49.25 28.11 2.01
C SER A 17 -48.71 27.36 3.23
N ARG A 18 -49.59 26.68 3.99
CA ARG A 18 -49.17 25.85 5.14
C ARG A 18 -48.35 24.63 4.71
N GLU A 19 -48.78 23.90 3.69
CA GLU A 19 -48.06 22.72 3.19
C GLU A 19 -46.72 23.10 2.57
N THR A 20 -46.64 24.20 1.80
CA THR A 20 -45.37 24.72 1.28
C THR A 20 -44.39 25.07 2.40
N LYS A 21 -44.85 25.72 3.47
CA LYS A 21 -43.99 26.03 4.65
C LYS A 21 -43.50 24.76 5.35
N LYS A 22 -44.38 23.78 5.55
CA LYS A 22 -44.03 22.50 6.15
C LYS A 22 -43.02 21.74 5.29
N MET A 23 -43.23 21.69 3.97
CA MET A 23 -42.31 21.03 3.06
C MET A 23 -40.98 21.76 2.93
N ALA A 24 -40.96 23.10 3.02
CA ALA A 24 -39.72 23.87 3.09
C ALA A 24 -38.88 23.50 4.33
N GLU A 25 -39.52 23.33 5.49
CA GLU A 25 -38.81 22.90 6.70
C GLU A 25 -38.30 21.46 6.57
N ASN A 26 -39.09 20.54 5.98
CA ASN A 26 -38.63 19.17 5.70
C ASN A 26 -37.42 19.16 4.76
N LEU A 27 -37.45 19.97 3.69
CA LEU A 27 -36.32 20.12 2.77
C LEU A 27 -35.09 20.64 3.51
N ARG A 28 -35.24 21.69 4.33
CA ARG A 28 -34.16 22.25 5.14
C ARG A 28 -33.54 21.22 6.06
N GLN A 29 -34.36 20.38 6.71
CA GLN A 29 -33.88 19.29 7.56
C GLN A 29 -33.15 18.21 6.76
N ALA A 30 -33.65 17.83 5.59
CA ALA A 30 -32.99 16.87 4.71
C ALA A 30 -31.63 17.39 4.21
N GLU A 31 -31.56 18.66 3.81
CA GLU A 31 -30.32 19.33 3.40
C GLU A 31 -29.31 19.40 4.54
N GLU A 32 -29.75 19.76 5.75
CA GLU A 32 -28.91 19.83 6.93
C GLU A 32 -28.39 18.43 7.35
N ASN A 33 -29.22 17.39 7.26
CA ASN A 33 -28.80 16.01 7.52
C ASN A 33 -27.75 15.54 6.50
N LEU A 34 -27.95 15.84 5.21
CA LEU A 34 -26.99 15.53 4.16
C LEU A 34 -25.67 16.28 4.39
N LYS A 35 -25.73 17.57 4.72
CA LYS A 35 -24.57 18.40 5.03
C LYS A 35 -23.78 17.83 6.20
N ARG A 36 -24.43 17.57 7.34
CA ARG A 36 -23.78 16.97 8.53
C ARG A 36 -23.13 15.63 8.23
N TYR A 37 -23.77 14.81 7.40
CA TYR A 37 -23.19 13.53 6.98
C TYR A 37 -21.92 13.73 6.13
N LYS A 38 -21.96 14.64 5.13
CA LYS A 38 -20.78 14.97 4.31
C LYS A 38 -19.64 15.58 5.13
N GLU A 39 -19.95 16.46 6.08
CA GLU A 39 -18.98 17.05 7.01
C GLU A 39 -18.34 16.02 7.94
N LYS A 40 -19.15 15.10 8.50
CA LYS A 40 -18.65 14.02 9.37
C LYS A 40 -17.74 13.07 8.62
N GLU A 41 -18.10 12.71 7.40
CA GLU A 41 -17.30 11.80 6.58
C GLU A 41 -16.08 12.49 5.96
N GLY A 42 -16.12 13.82 5.81
CA GLY A 42 -15.00 14.69 5.45
C GLY A 42 -14.79 14.93 3.95
N PHE A 43 -15.78 14.64 3.08
CA PHE A 43 -15.58 14.68 1.62
C PHE A 43 -16.81 15.22 0.86
N ALA A 44 -16.54 15.94 -0.24
CA ALA A 44 -17.55 16.44 -1.15
C ALA A 44 -18.12 15.33 -2.06
N GLU A 45 -17.27 14.36 -2.47
CA GLU A 45 -17.61 13.23 -3.34
C GLU A 45 -17.13 11.91 -2.73
N LEU A 46 -18.07 11.06 -2.31
CA LEU A 46 -17.77 9.78 -1.66
C LEU A 46 -17.25 8.72 -2.63
N SER A 47 -17.70 8.74 -3.89
CA SER A 47 -17.33 7.76 -4.93
C SER A 47 -15.83 7.78 -5.27
N GLU A 48 -15.24 8.95 -5.40
CA GLU A 48 -13.81 9.10 -5.70
C GLU A 48 -12.95 8.63 -4.53
N LYS A 49 -13.36 8.94 -3.30
CA LYS A 49 -12.73 8.42 -2.08
C LYS A 49 -12.79 6.90 -2.01
N THR A 50 -13.95 6.30 -2.30
CA THR A 50 -14.12 4.83 -2.35
C THR A 50 -13.10 4.23 -3.32
N ARG A 51 -13.03 4.77 -4.54
CA ARG A 51 -12.09 4.31 -5.56
C ARG A 51 -10.63 4.36 -5.09
N LEU A 52 -10.20 5.51 -4.57
CA LEU A 52 -8.83 5.71 -4.06
C LEU A 52 -8.52 4.81 -2.86
N MET A 53 -9.49 4.56 -1.98
CA MET A 53 -9.32 3.66 -0.83
C MET A 53 -9.14 2.21 -1.27
N VAL A 54 -9.96 1.74 -2.22
CA VAL A 54 -9.86 0.39 -2.77
C VAL A 54 -8.55 0.20 -3.54
N GLU A 55 -8.15 1.19 -4.34
CA GLU A 55 -6.87 1.18 -5.04
C GLU A 55 -5.70 1.10 -4.06
N ARG A 56 -5.68 1.98 -3.05
CA ARG A 56 -4.63 1.98 -2.02
C ARG A 56 -4.60 0.67 -1.22
N PHE A 57 -5.75 0.09 -0.92
CA PHE A 57 -5.84 -1.22 -0.26
C PHE A 57 -5.21 -2.32 -1.12
N SER A 58 -5.53 -2.37 -2.42
CA SER A 58 -4.97 -3.32 -3.37
C SER A 58 -3.45 -3.19 -3.52
N GLU A 59 -2.93 -1.95 -3.57
CA GLU A 59 -1.49 -1.69 -3.58
C GLU A 59 -0.80 -2.24 -2.33
N LEU A 60 -1.38 -1.98 -1.14
CA LEU A 60 -0.84 -2.43 0.13
C LEU A 60 -0.89 -3.95 0.27
N GLU A 61 -1.98 -4.59 -0.15
CA GLU A 61 -2.07 -6.04 -0.20
C GLU A 61 -1.00 -6.63 -1.12
N THR A 62 -0.82 -6.08 -2.32
CA THR A 62 0.20 -6.54 -3.27
C THR A 62 1.60 -6.39 -2.68
N LEU A 63 1.89 -5.27 -2.01
CA LEU A 63 3.17 -5.05 -1.35
C LEU A 63 3.40 -5.99 -0.15
N HIS A 64 2.35 -6.27 0.62
CA HIS A 64 2.38 -7.23 1.72
C HIS A 64 2.66 -8.65 1.21
N GLN A 65 1.93 -9.10 0.19
CA GLN A 65 2.12 -10.44 -0.40
C GLN A 65 3.50 -10.59 -1.03
N SER A 66 3.97 -9.59 -1.80
CA SER A 66 5.32 -9.65 -2.38
C SER A 66 6.41 -9.72 -1.30
N THR A 67 6.29 -8.95 -0.22
CA THR A 67 7.22 -8.99 0.91
C THR A 67 7.21 -10.36 1.60
N ARG A 68 6.01 -10.94 1.82
CA ARG A 68 5.85 -12.29 2.38
C ARG A 68 6.50 -13.36 1.50
N ILE A 69 6.31 -13.29 0.19
CA ILE A 69 6.94 -14.21 -0.77
C ILE A 69 8.46 -14.10 -0.70
N SER A 70 9.01 -12.88 -0.74
CA SER A 70 10.46 -12.67 -0.63
C SER A 70 11.03 -13.21 0.69
N ARG A 71 10.31 -13.04 1.81
CA ARG A 71 10.73 -13.63 3.09
C ARG A 71 10.72 -15.15 3.04
N GLN A 72 9.69 -15.76 2.46
CA GLN A 72 9.60 -17.21 2.36
C GLN A 72 10.71 -17.80 1.47
N GLU A 73 11.01 -17.14 0.35
CA GLU A 73 12.12 -17.52 -0.51
C GLU A 73 13.46 -17.48 0.24
N LEU A 74 13.72 -16.39 0.95
CA LEU A 74 14.96 -16.24 1.71
C LEU A 74 15.06 -17.24 2.86
N ASN A 75 13.94 -17.54 3.52
CA ASN A 75 13.87 -18.57 4.55
C ASN A 75 14.20 -19.97 3.99
N ASN A 76 13.78 -20.28 2.76
CA ASN A 76 14.17 -21.53 2.09
C ASN A 76 15.67 -21.57 1.80
N ARG A 77 16.25 -20.48 1.31
CA ARG A 77 17.72 -20.36 1.10
C ARG A 77 18.48 -20.52 2.42
N LEU A 78 17.94 -20.00 3.51
CA LEU A 78 18.51 -20.13 4.85
C LEU A 78 18.51 -21.60 5.31
N ILE A 79 17.42 -22.34 5.08
CA ILE A 79 17.36 -23.79 5.34
C ILE A 79 18.44 -24.54 4.51
N GLU A 80 18.60 -24.17 3.24
CA GLU A 80 19.62 -24.77 2.38
C GLU A 80 21.04 -24.49 2.87
N VAL A 81 21.38 -23.24 3.19
CA VAL A 81 22.70 -22.85 3.72
C VAL A 81 22.99 -23.55 5.05
N ARG A 82 21.99 -23.66 5.94
CA ARG A 82 22.14 -24.44 7.19
C ARG A 82 22.44 -25.91 6.91
N SER A 83 21.78 -26.52 5.93
CA SER A 83 22.05 -27.90 5.50
C SER A 83 23.45 -28.07 4.91
N GLN A 84 23.90 -27.10 4.09
CA GLN A 84 25.25 -27.08 3.54
C GLN A 84 26.32 -26.93 4.63
N LEU A 85 26.09 -26.05 5.61
CA LEU A 85 26.98 -25.85 6.77
C LEU A 85 27.15 -27.11 7.62
N GLN A 86 26.14 -27.98 7.69
CA GLN A 86 26.24 -29.27 8.39
C GLN A 86 27.12 -30.29 7.64
N LYS A 87 27.17 -30.20 6.30
CA LYS A 87 27.95 -31.10 5.45
C LYS A 87 29.41 -30.65 5.29
N VAL A 88 29.68 -29.35 5.45
CA VAL A 88 31.03 -28.80 5.35
C VAL A 88 31.75 -28.90 6.70
N SER A 89 32.94 -29.50 6.70
CA SER A 89 33.79 -29.54 7.88
C SER A 89 34.24 -28.14 8.30
N LYS A 90 33.96 -27.77 9.56
CA LYS A 90 34.35 -26.48 10.17
C LYS A 90 35.85 -26.20 10.10
N VAL A 91 36.66 -27.25 10.07
CA VAL A 91 38.13 -27.19 10.09
C VAL A 91 38.67 -28.08 8.98
N TRP A 92 39.70 -27.60 8.26
CA TRP A 92 40.53 -28.42 7.37
C TRP A 92 41.98 -28.41 7.86
N VAL A 93 42.64 -29.56 7.77
CA VAL A 93 44.08 -29.67 7.99
C VAL A 93 44.77 -29.15 6.73
N SER A 94 45.10 -27.86 6.73
CA SER A 94 45.81 -27.25 5.61
C SER A 94 47.27 -27.71 5.58
N SER A 95 47.65 -28.53 4.60
CA SER A 95 49.06 -28.75 4.23
C SER A 95 49.69 -27.52 3.54
N THR A 96 48.87 -26.52 3.20
CA THR A 96 49.24 -25.31 2.45
C THR A 96 50.16 -24.35 3.22
N TYR A 97 50.20 -24.39 4.55
CA TYR A 97 51.10 -23.52 5.34
C TYR A 97 52.57 -23.97 5.37
N ILE A 98 52.91 -25.13 4.81
CA ILE A 98 54.31 -25.57 4.70
C ILE A 98 55.07 -24.64 3.74
N ALA A 99 54.43 -24.22 2.64
CA ALA A 99 55.06 -23.36 1.63
C ALA A 99 55.23 -21.91 2.12
N ASP A 100 54.29 -21.39 2.90
CA ASP A 100 54.32 -20.00 3.38
C ASP A 100 55.05 -19.82 4.73
N ASN A 101 55.59 -20.90 5.31
CA ASN A 101 56.34 -20.83 6.55
C ASN A 101 57.66 -20.04 6.34
N PRO A 102 57.91 -18.95 7.10
CA PRO A 102 59.09 -18.10 6.91
C PRO A 102 60.42 -18.85 7.02
N VAL A 103 60.48 -19.88 7.88
CA VAL A 103 61.67 -20.71 8.07
C VAL A 103 61.88 -21.65 6.88
N VAL A 104 60.80 -22.21 6.31
CA VAL A 104 60.88 -23.05 5.09
C VAL A 104 61.31 -22.21 3.89
N GLN A 105 60.80 -20.99 3.75
CA GLN A 105 61.19 -20.05 2.69
C GLN A 105 62.67 -19.64 2.81
N MET A 106 63.12 -19.30 4.02
CA MET A 106 64.53 -18.98 4.30
C MET A 106 65.45 -20.17 3.96
N LEU A 107 65.10 -21.39 4.35
CA LEU A 107 65.89 -22.59 4.05
C LEU A 107 65.90 -22.92 2.55
N ARG A 108 64.79 -22.72 1.84
CA ARG A 108 64.73 -22.85 0.38
C ARG A 108 65.64 -21.83 -0.31
N SER A 109 65.56 -20.55 0.08
CA SER A 109 66.45 -19.51 -0.45
C SER A 109 67.92 -19.85 -0.22
N ARG A 110 68.27 -20.27 1.00
CA ARG A 110 69.64 -20.67 1.34
C ARG A 110 70.11 -21.87 0.53
N LEU A 111 69.24 -22.86 0.32
CA LEU A 111 69.54 -24.02 -0.52
C LEU A 111 69.79 -23.59 -1.97
N THR A 112 68.93 -22.74 -2.52
CA THR A 112 69.11 -22.18 -3.87
C THR A 112 70.42 -21.40 -4.00
N ASP A 113 70.79 -20.58 -3.01
CA ASP A 113 72.06 -19.86 -3.01
C ASP A 113 73.28 -20.80 -2.99
N LEU A 114 73.21 -21.88 -2.20
CA LEU A 114 74.27 -22.89 -2.13
C LEU A 114 74.36 -23.71 -3.43
N GLU A 115 73.24 -24.05 -4.05
CA GLU A 115 73.18 -24.74 -5.33
C GLU A 115 73.73 -23.87 -6.48
N ILE A 116 73.44 -22.56 -6.48
CA ILE A 116 74.03 -21.59 -7.42
C ILE A 116 75.55 -21.52 -7.24
N LYS A 117 76.03 -21.38 -5.99
CA LYS A 117 77.48 -21.35 -5.70
C LYS A 117 78.17 -22.64 -6.11
N HIS A 118 77.56 -23.79 -5.86
CA HIS A 118 78.08 -25.07 -6.30
C HIS A 118 78.15 -25.16 -7.83
N ALA A 119 77.12 -24.69 -8.55
CA ALA A 119 77.09 -24.67 -10.02
C ALA A 119 78.08 -23.67 -10.66
N GLN A 120 78.45 -22.60 -9.95
CA GLN A 120 79.52 -21.68 -10.36
C GLN A 120 80.89 -22.32 -10.16
N LEU A 121 81.15 -22.85 -8.96
CA LEU A 121 82.45 -23.48 -8.64
C LEU A 121 82.69 -24.76 -9.44
N SER A 122 81.64 -25.52 -9.75
CA SER A 122 81.75 -26.71 -10.62
C SER A 122 82.01 -26.37 -12.10
N ARG A 123 81.86 -25.10 -12.51
CA ARG A 123 82.24 -24.63 -13.86
C ARG A 123 83.69 -24.16 -13.91
N GLU A 124 84.20 -23.63 -12.81
CA GLU A 124 85.55 -23.05 -12.72
C GLU A 124 86.59 -24.05 -12.18
N PHE A 125 86.15 -25.04 -11.41
CA PHE A 125 87.00 -26.00 -10.71
C PHE A 125 86.56 -27.46 -10.98
N SER A 126 87.51 -28.39 -10.91
CA SER A 126 87.23 -29.83 -11.04
C SER A 126 86.43 -30.36 -9.85
N SER A 127 85.76 -31.50 -10.01
CA SER A 127 84.89 -32.12 -8.98
C SER A 127 85.58 -32.46 -7.67
N ASP A 128 86.93 -32.51 -7.67
CA ASP A 128 87.81 -32.86 -6.54
C ASP A 128 88.45 -31.63 -5.88
N ASP A 129 88.11 -30.41 -6.32
CA ASP A 129 88.62 -29.19 -5.69
C ASP A 129 88.11 -29.06 -4.25
N PRO A 130 88.96 -28.69 -3.28
CA PRO A 130 88.56 -28.48 -1.88
C PRO A 130 87.34 -27.56 -1.71
N GLN A 131 87.17 -26.56 -2.59
CA GLN A 131 86.06 -25.61 -2.53
C GLN A 131 84.72 -26.23 -2.96
N VAL A 132 84.72 -27.10 -3.98
CA VAL A 132 83.55 -27.84 -4.44
C VAL A 132 83.16 -28.92 -3.42
N THR A 133 84.17 -29.58 -2.85
CA THR A 133 84.00 -30.61 -1.82
C THR A 133 83.45 -30.04 -0.52
N TYR A 134 83.74 -28.78 -0.19
CA TYR A 134 83.24 -28.09 1.00
C TYR A 134 81.74 -27.73 0.92
N ILE A 135 81.23 -27.40 -0.27
CA ILE A 135 79.84 -26.95 -0.46
C ILE A 135 78.86 -28.11 -0.54
N LYS A 136 79.28 -29.27 -1.05
CA LYS A 136 78.42 -30.48 -1.13
C LYS A 136 77.80 -30.86 0.24
N PRO A 137 78.57 -30.98 1.33
CA PRO A 137 78.01 -31.23 2.67
C PRO A 137 77.04 -30.13 3.15
N GLN A 138 77.27 -28.87 2.78
CA GLN A 138 76.40 -27.76 3.19
C GLN A 138 75.03 -27.82 2.50
N ILE A 139 75.01 -28.22 1.22
CA ILE A 139 73.78 -28.49 0.47
C ILE A 139 73.02 -29.66 1.12
N GLU A 140 73.71 -30.76 1.40
CA GLU A 140 73.08 -31.95 2.00
C GLU A 140 72.53 -31.68 3.40
N GLU A 141 73.26 -30.93 4.23
CA GLU A 141 72.78 -30.54 5.56
C GLU A 141 71.56 -29.61 5.46
N THR A 142 71.60 -28.61 4.57
CA THR A 142 70.47 -27.69 4.36
C THR A 142 69.23 -28.42 3.83
N LYS A 143 69.41 -29.41 2.92
CA LYS A 143 68.32 -30.28 2.44
C LYS A 143 67.74 -31.13 3.56
N LYS A 144 68.59 -31.66 4.45
CA LYS A 144 68.16 -32.47 5.59
C LYS A 144 67.40 -31.64 6.62
N GLU A 145 67.87 -30.42 6.92
CA GLU A 145 67.18 -29.45 7.78
C GLU A 145 65.83 -29.01 7.18
N LEU A 146 65.79 -28.74 5.87
CA LEU A 146 64.55 -28.42 5.15
C LEU A 146 63.54 -29.58 5.25
N ASN A 147 63.98 -30.81 4.99
CA ASN A 147 63.10 -31.98 5.08
C ASN A 147 62.60 -32.23 6.51
N ARG A 148 63.43 -31.97 7.53
CA ARG A 148 63.04 -32.09 8.94
C ARG A 148 62.02 -31.02 9.32
N THR A 149 62.26 -29.76 8.97
CA THR A 149 61.34 -28.65 9.26
C THR A 149 60.00 -28.82 8.53
N VAL A 150 60.02 -29.24 7.26
CA VAL A 150 58.81 -29.61 6.51
C VAL A 150 58.03 -30.72 7.21
N LYS A 151 58.70 -31.78 7.70
CA LYS A 151 58.04 -32.86 8.46
C LYS A 151 57.47 -32.37 9.80
N THR A 152 58.17 -31.50 10.52
CA THR A 152 57.69 -30.94 11.80
C THR A 152 56.51 -30.00 11.60
N VAL A 153 56.56 -29.13 10.59
CA VAL A 153 55.46 -28.22 10.23
C VAL A 153 54.25 -29.02 9.70
N ALA A 154 54.47 -30.09 8.94
CA ALA A 154 53.40 -30.99 8.50
C ALA A 154 52.77 -31.80 9.65
N ALA A 155 53.57 -32.17 10.66
CA ALA A 155 53.10 -32.90 11.83
C ALA A 155 52.35 -32.00 12.83
N GLY A 156 52.69 -30.70 12.87
CA GLY A 156 51.90 -29.69 13.53
C GLY A 156 50.61 -29.46 12.75
N LYS A 157 49.57 -30.25 13.02
CA LYS A 157 48.23 -30.06 12.45
C LYS A 157 47.72 -28.67 12.83
N THR A 158 47.97 -27.66 12.01
CA THR A 158 47.34 -26.36 12.16
C THR A 158 45.92 -26.49 11.62
N GLU A 159 44.99 -26.70 12.54
CA GLU A 159 43.56 -26.65 12.29
C GLU A 159 43.17 -25.22 11.90
N THR A 160 43.00 -24.97 10.61
CA THR A 160 42.48 -23.68 10.11
C THR A 160 41.00 -23.82 9.78
N ILE A 161 40.22 -22.78 10.09
CA ILE A 161 38.80 -22.75 9.71
C ILE A 161 38.72 -22.78 8.18
N SER A 162 37.87 -23.66 7.64
CA SER A 162 37.66 -23.76 6.20
C SER A 162 37.16 -22.41 5.65
N PRO A 163 37.79 -21.82 4.61
CA PRO A 163 37.29 -20.59 3.98
C PRO A 163 35.85 -20.72 3.47
N ILE A 164 35.47 -21.92 3.01
CA ILE A 164 34.11 -22.26 2.59
C ILE A 164 33.14 -22.19 3.78
N TYR A 165 33.56 -22.68 4.96
CA TYR A 165 32.75 -22.58 6.17
C TYR A 165 32.55 -21.12 6.58
N THR A 166 33.60 -20.28 6.53
CA THR A 166 33.47 -18.85 6.82
C THR A 166 32.53 -18.15 5.85
N GLU A 167 32.59 -18.46 4.55
CA GLU A 167 31.70 -17.87 3.54
C GLU A 167 30.24 -18.31 3.73
N LEU A 168 29.99 -19.58 4.02
CA LEU A 168 28.63 -20.05 4.30
C LEU A 168 28.09 -19.48 5.61
N TYR A 169 28.94 -19.28 6.62
CA TYR A 169 28.55 -18.67 7.89
C TYR A 169 28.22 -17.18 7.73
N THR A 170 29.00 -16.43 6.94
CA THR A 170 28.65 -15.03 6.63
C THR A 170 27.33 -14.95 5.87
N LYS A 171 27.10 -15.81 4.86
CA LYS A 171 25.82 -15.91 4.15
C LYS A 171 24.65 -16.23 5.09
N LEU A 172 24.85 -17.12 6.06
CA LEU A 172 23.84 -17.45 7.06
C LEU A 172 23.43 -16.20 7.86
N VAL A 173 24.41 -15.48 8.40
CA VAL A 173 24.16 -14.27 9.18
C VAL A 173 23.46 -13.21 8.35
N THR A 174 23.89 -12.98 7.10
CA THR A 174 23.24 -12.00 6.22
C THR A 174 21.79 -12.38 5.92
N TYR A 175 21.52 -13.65 5.57
CA TYR A 175 20.15 -14.10 5.32
C TYR A 175 19.28 -14.05 6.57
N GLU A 176 19.80 -14.37 7.75
CA GLU A 176 19.07 -14.22 9.01
C GLU A 176 18.67 -12.76 9.27
N THR A 177 19.60 -11.81 9.06
CA THR A 177 19.29 -10.38 9.22
C THR A 177 18.25 -9.88 8.22
N GLU A 178 18.36 -10.30 6.95
CA GLU A 178 17.42 -9.94 5.89
C GLU A 178 16.02 -10.55 6.11
N VAL A 179 15.92 -11.82 6.55
CA VAL A 179 14.65 -12.45 6.91
C VAL A 179 13.95 -11.68 8.03
N ASN A 180 14.71 -11.26 9.06
CA ASN A 180 14.16 -10.48 10.17
C ASN A 180 13.68 -9.10 9.71
N ALA A 181 14.44 -8.44 8.83
CA ALA A 181 14.03 -7.16 8.25
C ALA A 181 12.75 -7.28 7.40
N LEU A 182 12.67 -8.31 6.55
CA LEU A 182 11.47 -8.61 5.75
C LEU A 182 10.28 -8.97 6.63
N LYS A 183 10.49 -9.69 7.73
CA LYS A 183 9.44 -10.01 8.70
C LYS A 183 8.88 -8.76 9.35
N ALA A 184 9.73 -7.87 9.84
CA ALA A 184 9.29 -6.61 10.43
C ALA A 184 8.50 -5.75 9.42
N LYS A 185 8.94 -5.74 8.14
CA LYS A 185 8.22 -5.08 7.06
C LYS A 185 6.87 -5.73 6.75
N GLU A 186 6.80 -7.07 6.70
CA GLU A 186 5.56 -7.83 6.53
C GLU A 186 4.57 -7.51 7.64
N ASP A 187 5.01 -7.55 8.91
CA ASP A 187 4.15 -7.28 10.08
C ASP A 187 3.60 -5.84 10.04
N ALA A 188 4.43 -4.86 9.69
CA ALA A 188 4.01 -3.46 9.54
C ALA A 188 2.99 -3.27 8.40
N LEU A 189 3.24 -3.90 7.25
CA LEU A 189 2.31 -3.88 6.12
C LEU A 189 1.01 -4.61 6.43
N GLY A 190 1.06 -5.75 7.13
CA GLY A 190 -0.11 -6.51 7.54
C GLY A 190 -1.03 -5.71 8.47
N ASN A 191 -0.46 -4.96 9.41
CA ASN A 191 -1.24 -4.04 10.25
C ASN A 191 -1.94 -2.95 9.42
N LEU A 192 -1.26 -2.39 8.42
CA LEU A 192 -1.81 -1.36 7.56
C LEU A 192 -2.89 -1.92 6.62
N VAL A 193 -2.70 -3.12 6.07
CA VAL A 193 -3.70 -3.86 5.29
C VAL A 193 -4.96 -4.08 6.15
N ALA A 194 -4.82 -4.59 7.37
CA ALA A 194 -5.95 -4.83 8.27
C ALA A 194 -6.68 -3.53 8.70
N GLU A 195 -5.98 -2.39 8.74
CA GLU A 195 -6.62 -1.09 8.95
C GLU A 195 -7.43 -0.67 7.72
N TYR A 196 -6.86 -0.77 6.53
CA TYR A 196 -7.54 -0.40 5.28
C TYR A 196 -8.69 -1.35 4.94
N GLU A 197 -8.56 -2.64 5.22
CA GLU A 197 -9.63 -3.62 5.05
C GLU A 197 -10.88 -3.22 5.85
N ARG A 198 -10.69 -2.82 7.12
CA ARG A 198 -11.79 -2.31 7.96
C ARG A 198 -12.43 -1.06 7.38
N LYS A 199 -11.64 -0.14 6.82
CA LYS A 199 -12.15 1.08 6.16
C LYS A 199 -12.96 0.71 4.91
N VAL A 200 -12.43 -0.16 4.05
CA VAL A 200 -13.07 -0.62 2.81
C VAL A 200 -14.38 -1.35 3.11
N ASN A 201 -14.42 -2.19 4.14
CA ASN A 201 -15.62 -2.94 4.52
C ASN A 201 -16.80 -2.06 4.99
N ILE A 202 -16.54 -0.83 5.44
CA ILE A 202 -17.57 0.12 5.88
C ILE A 202 -18.12 0.95 4.70
N LEU A 203 -17.36 1.07 3.60
CA LEU A 203 -17.73 1.90 2.43
C LEU A 203 -19.13 1.59 1.86
N PRO A 204 -19.56 0.32 1.67
CA PRO A 204 -20.88 0.05 1.10
C PRO A 204 -22.03 0.62 1.94
N GLN A 205 -21.91 0.55 3.28
CA GLN A 205 -22.90 1.11 4.19
C GLN A 205 -22.91 2.63 4.14
N GLN A 206 -21.74 3.25 3.97
CA GLN A 206 -21.61 4.71 3.83
C GLN A 206 -22.21 5.21 2.52
N GLU A 207 -21.98 4.50 1.41
CA GLU A 207 -22.56 4.82 0.11
C GLU A 207 -24.08 4.69 0.12
N LEU A 208 -24.61 3.61 0.72
CA LEU A 208 -26.05 3.43 0.86
C LEU A 208 -26.69 4.55 1.69
N THR A 209 -26.05 4.97 2.77
CA THR A 209 -26.53 6.05 3.64
C THR A 209 -26.53 7.38 2.91
N LEU A 210 -25.46 7.69 2.18
CA LEU A 210 -25.39 8.89 1.34
C LEU A 210 -26.49 8.91 0.28
N ALA A 211 -26.66 7.81 -0.46
CA ALA A 211 -27.68 7.70 -1.50
C ALA A 211 -29.11 7.87 -0.96
N ARG A 212 -29.37 7.43 0.28
CA ARG A 212 -30.65 7.67 0.96
C ARG A 212 -30.85 9.15 1.27
N LEU A 213 -29.86 9.81 1.87
CA LEU A 213 -29.94 11.23 2.20
C LEU A 213 -30.07 12.12 0.95
N GLU A 214 -29.36 11.79 -0.12
CA GLU A 214 -29.47 12.50 -1.41
C GLU A 214 -30.84 12.31 -2.04
N ARG A 215 -31.42 11.09 -1.98
CA ARG A 215 -32.79 10.83 -2.41
C ARG A 215 -33.81 11.60 -1.57
N ASP A 216 -33.65 11.62 -0.24
CA ASP A 216 -34.57 12.34 0.65
C ASP A 216 -34.54 13.85 0.36
N ARG A 217 -33.35 14.42 0.16
CA ARG A 217 -33.19 15.81 -0.28
C ARG A 217 -33.87 16.05 -1.63
N GLN A 218 -33.65 15.17 -2.60
CA GLN A 218 -34.22 15.29 -3.95
C GLN A 218 -35.75 15.24 -3.92
N VAL A 219 -36.33 14.26 -3.23
CA VAL A 219 -37.79 14.11 -3.11
C VAL A 219 -38.41 15.33 -2.42
N ASN A 220 -37.84 15.81 -1.31
CA ASN A 220 -38.34 17.01 -0.64
C ASN A 220 -38.21 18.26 -1.53
N ALA A 221 -37.14 18.39 -2.31
CA ALA A 221 -36.95 19.50 -3.23
C ALA A 221 -37.99 19.50 -4.37
N GLU A 222 -38.26 18.32 -4.94
CA GLU A 222 -39.28 18.15 -5.98
C GLU A 222 -40.69 18.43 -5.44
N LEU A 223 -41.04 17.89 -4.27
CA LEU A 223 -42.33 18.14 -3.64
C LEU A 223 -42.51 19.62 -3.28
N TYR A 224 -41.47 20.26 -2.73
CA TYR A 224 -41.48 21.69 -2.45
C TYR A 224 -41.71 22.50 -3.74
N ALA A 225 -40.99 22.18 -4.83
CA ALA A 225 -41.15 22.85 -6.11
C ALA A 225 -42.58 22.69 -6.68
N ILE A 226 -43.17 21.49 -6.57
CA ILE A 226 -44.57 21.24 -6.96
C ILE A 226 -45.53 22.12 -6.15
N LEU A 227 -45.36 22.17 -4.82
CA LEU A 227 -46.23 22.97 -3.94
C LEU A 227 -46.10 24.47 -4.18
N VAL A 228 -44.87 24.98 -4.39
CA VAL A 228 -44.63 26.39 -4.76
C VAL A 228 -45.30 26.70 -6.09
N LYS A 229 -45.16 25.83 -7.10
CA LYS A 229 -45.80 26.02 -8.41
C LYS A 229 -47.32 26.02 -8.30
N ALA A 230 -47.89 25.09 -7.53
CA ALA A 230 -49.33 25.01 -7.31
C ALA A 230 -49.86 26.25 -6.57
N LYS A 231 -49.14 26.71 -5.54
CA LYS A 231 -49.45 27.94 -4.79
C LYS A 231 -49.46 29.16 -5.71
N ASN A 232 -48.39 29.38 -6.47
CA ASN A 232 -48.28 30.53 -7.37
C ASN A 232 -49.41 30.52 -8.43
N LYS A 233 -49.75 29.34 -8.96
CA LYS A 233 -50.88 29.19 -9.88
C LYS A 233 -52.21 29.61 -9.24
N ALA A 234 -52.48 29.12 -8.03
CA ALA A 234 -53.70 29.47 -7.30
C ALA A 234 -53.76 30.97 -6.94
N GLU A 235 -52.63 31.61 -6.66
CA GLU A 235 -52.56 33.06 -6.40
C GLU A 235 -52.94 33.86 -7.66
N ILE A 236 -52.45 33.45 -8.83
CA ILE A 236 -52.78 34.07 -10.12
C ILE A 236 -54.27 33.89 -10.47
N GLU A 237 -54.80 32.68 -10.30
CA GLU A 237 -56.23 32.38 -10.54
C GLU A 237 -57.13 33.21 -9.61
N SER A 238 -56.81 33.25 -8.32
CA SER A 238 -57.56 34.05 -7.35
C SER A 238 -57.49 35.55 -7.67
N ALA A 239 -56.36 36.08 -8.13
CA ALA A 239 -56.23 37.48 -8.54
C ALA A 239 -57.05 37.78 -9.82
N SER A 240 -57.15 36.82 -10.73
CA SER A 240 -57.92 36.94 -11.98
C SER A 240 -59.44 36.93 -11.74
N GLU A 241 -59.93 36.14 -10.78
CA GLU A 241 -61.35 36.12 -10.38
C GLU A 241 -61.81 37.41 -9.69
N ILE A 242 -60.88 38.23 -9.17
CA ILE A 242 -61.19 39.53 -8.52
C ILE A 242 -61.44 40.64 -9.57
N GLY A 243 -61.50 40.32 -10.87
CA GLY A 243 -61.96 41.26 -11.90
C GLY A 243 -63.32 41.87 -11.55
N THR A 244 -63.37 43.20 -11.46
CA THR A 244 -64.55 43.98 -11.08
C THR A 244 -65.75 43.63 -11.95
N ILE A 245 -66.80 43.03 -11.37
CA ILE A 245 -68.09 42.89 -12.03
C ILE A 245 -68.87 44.18 -11.80
N GLU A 246 -69.00 44.99 -12.85
CA GLU A 246 -69.89 46.15 -12.87
C GLU A 246 -71.24 45.73 -13.45
N VAL A 247 -72.32 45.97 -12.70
CA VAL A 247 -73.69 45.72 -13.19
C VAL A 247 -74.04 46.85 -14.15
N VAL A 248 -73.92 46.59 -15.46
CA VAL A 248 -74.18 47.60 -16.50
C VAL A 248 -75.67 47.93 -16.63
N ASP A 249 -76.55 46.94 -16.50
CA ASP A 249 -78.00 47.14 -16.57
C ASP A 249 -78.75 46.19 -15.61
N PRO A 250 -79.20 46.67 -14.44
CA PRO A 250 -79.97 45.86 -13.51
C PRO A 250 -81.39 45.63 -14.05
N ALA A 251 -81.84 44.37 -14.04
CA ALA A 251 -83.19 44.03 -14.45
C ALA A 251 -84.25 44.77 -13.60
N LEU A 252 -85.05 45.62 -14.24
CA LEU A 252 -86.16 46.31 -13.60
C LEU A 252 -87.31 45.33 -13.35
N LYS A 253 -87.82 45.27 -12.11
CA LYS A 253 -89.06 44.55 -11.82
C LYS A 253 -90.22 45.24 -12.55
N PRO A 254 -91.09 44.50 -13.24
CA PRO A 254 -92.27 45.09 -13.87
C PRO A 254 -93.15 45.74 -12.80
N THR A 255 -93.41 47.04 -12.95
CA THR A 255 -94.30 47.80 -12.04
C THR A 255 -95.78 47.50 -12.28
N SER A 256 -96.09 46.72 -13.32
CA SER A 256 -97.44 46.27 -13.64
C SER A 256 -97.44 44.86 -14.27
N PRO A 257 -98.50 44.06 -14.10
CA PRO A 257 -98.59 42.73 -14.69
C PRO A 257 -98.52 42.78 -16.23
N VAL A 258 -97.60 42.01 -16.81
CA VAL A 258 -97.47 41.90 -18.28
C VAL A 258 -98.37 40.78 -18.77
N LYS A 259 -99.35 41.10 -19.63
CA LYS A 259 -100.22 40.12 -20.28
C LYS A 259 -99.58 39.57 -21.56
N PRO A 260 -99.84 38.30 -21.93
CA PRO A 260 -99.22 37.67 -23.11
C PRO A 260 -99.65 38.31 -24.44
N LYS A 261 -98.68 38.55 -25.34
CA LYS A 261 -98.93 39.06 -26.69
C LYS A 261 -99.36 37.93 -27.63
N LYS A 262 -100.67 37.68 -27.72
CA LYS A 262 -101.28 36.60 -28.54
C LYS A 262 -101.03 36.67 -30.07
N LYS A 263 -100.42 37.74 -30.60
CA LYS A 263 -100.05 37.83 -32.03
C LYS A 263 -98.62 37.35 -32.33
N LEU A 264 -97.88 36.91 -31.30
CA LEU A 264 -96.49 36.42 -31.40
C LEU A 264 -96.34 34.96 -30.95
N ASN A 265 -97.46 34.25 -30.75
CA ASN A 265 -97.52 32.82 -30.47
C ASN A 265 -98.32 32.12 -31.56
#